data_AF-A0A953EC56-F1
#
_entry.id   AF-A0A953EC56-F1
#
_cell.length_a   1.000
_cell.length_b   1.000
_cell.length_c   1.000
_cell.angle_alpha   90.00
_cell.angle_beta   90.00
_cell.angle_gamma   90.00
#
_symmetry.space_group_name_H-M   'P 1'
#
loop_
_entity.id
_entity.type
_entity.pdbx_description
1 polymer ?
#
loop_
_entity_poly.entity_id
_entity_poly.type
_entity_poly.pdbx_seq_one_letter_code
_entity_poly.pdbx_strand_id
1 'polypeptide(L)' 'FGVGAEIAARMADIGFDELDGPILRVGAPFTPVPFAKELEAAYRPDAARIAAAVRRTLD' A
#
# COMPACT_ATOMS: atom_id res chain seq x y z
N PHE A 1 4.40 -9.95 -2.33
CA PHE A 1 3.61 -10.95 -1.57
C PHE A 1 2.61 -10.24 -0.67
N GLY A 2 1.58 -10.94 -0.17
CA GLY A 2 0.51 -10.40 0.68
C GLY A 2 -0.75 -9.99 -0.09
N VAL A 3 -1.83 -9.70 0.64
CA VAL A 3 -3.18 -9.46 0.08
C VAL A 3 -3.19 -8.34 -0.97
N GLY A 4 -2.50 -7.23 -0.70
CA GLY A 4 -2.44 -6.12 -1.65
C GLY A 4 -1.76 -6.47 -2.98
N ALA A 5 -0.86 -7.46 -3.01
CA ALA A 5 -0.24 -7.90 -4.25
C ALA A 5 -1.21 -8.71 -5.13
N GLU A 6 -2.02 -9.57 -4.53
CA GLU A 6 -3.06 -10.34 -5.25
C GLU A 6 -4.15 -9.43 -5.81
N ILE A 7 -4.61 -8.45 -5.02
CA ILE A 7 -5.58 -7.45 -5.48
C ILE A 7 -5.00 -6.67 -6.67
N ALA A 8 -3.75 -6.21 -6.57
CA ALA A 8 -3.10 -5.47 -7.65
C ALA A 8 -2.93 -6.33 -8.91
N ALA A 9 -2.52 -7.60 -8.77
CA ALA A 9 -2.39 -8.51 -9.90
C ALA A 9 -3.74 -8.76 -10.58
N ARG A 10 -4.80 -9.00 -9.79
CA ARG A 10 -6.15 -9.22 -10.32
C ARG A 10 -6.68 -8.01 -11.07
N MET A 11 -6.52 -6.80 -10.52
CA MET A 11 -6.97 -5.57 -11.18
C MET A 11 -6.15 -5.27 -12.44
N ALA A 12 -4.85 -5.55 -12.45
CA ALA A 12 -4.04 -5.43 -13.65
C ALA A 12 -4.39 -6.49 -14.73
N ASP A 13 -4.97 -7.63 -14.35
CA ASP A 13 -5.36 -8.70 -15.28
C ASP A 13 -6.73 -8.46 -15.93
N ILE A 14 -7.74 -8.02 -15.15
CA ILE A 14 -9.12 -7.84 -15.66
C ILE A 14 -9.64 -6.42 -15.71
N GLY A 15 -8.87 -5.45 -15.21
CA GLY A 15 -9.31 -4.08 -15.03
C GLY A 15 -8.32 -3.05 -15.53
N PHE A 16 -7.36 -3.44 -16.39
CA PHE A 16 -6.25 -2.56 -16.76
C PHE A 16 -6.70 -1.35 -17.57
N ASP A 17 -7.64 -1.54 -18.49
CA ASP A 17 -8.14 -0.46 -19.37
C ASP A 17 -9.04 0.52 -18.61
N GLU A 18 -9.53 0.14 -17.42
CA GLU A 18 -10.36 0.95 -16.53
C GLU A 18 -9.55 1.82 -15.55
N LEU A 19 -8.22 1.72 -15.55
CA LEU A 19 -7.36 2.47 -14.63
C LEU A 19 -7.02 3.87 -15.16
N ASP A 20 -7.56 4.91 -14.51
CA ASP A 20 -7.18 6.31 -14.75
C ASP A 20 -5.83 6.68 -14.09
N GLY A 21 -5.25 5.77 -13.29
CA GLY A 21 -4.01 6.01 -12.55
C GLY A 21 -3.34 4.73 -12.06
N PRO A 22 -2.09 4.81 -11.56
CA PRO A 22 -1.32 3.64 -11.17
C PRO A 22 -1.87 2.95 -9.91
N ILE A 23 -1.85 1.62 -9.89
CA ILE A 23 -2.12 0.85 -8.67
C ILE A 23 -0.93 1.00 -7.70
N LEU A 24 -1.18 1.62 -6.55
CA LEU A 24 -0.21 1.73 -5.46
C LEU A 24 -0.61 0.84 -4.28
N ARG A 25 0.39 0.35 -3.54
CA ARG A 25 0.18 -0.50 -2.35
C ARG A 25 0.74 0.19 -1.11
N VAL A 26 -0.05 0.23 -0.05
CA VAL A 26 0.36 0.70 1.28
C VAL A 26 0.39 -0.50 2.21
N GLY A 27 1.55 -0.75 2.83
CA GLY A 27 1.75 -1.87 3.75
C GLY A 27 2.91 -1.57 4.68
N ALA A 28 3.10 -2.44 5.67
CA ALA A 28 4.26 -2.34 6.55
C ALA A 28 5.57 -2.56 5.76
N PRO A 29 6.71 -2.03 6.24
CA PRO A 29 8.02 -2.28 5.66
C PRO A 29 8.33 -3.79 5.57
N PHE A 30 9.19 -4.16 4.62
CA PHE A 30 9.64 -5.55 4.45
C PHE A 30 10.70 -5.93 5.49
N THR A 31 10.30 -5.93 6.75
CA THR A 31 11.11 -6.29 7.92
C THR A 31 10.21 -6.97 8.96
N PRO A 32 10.79 -7.72 9.91
CA PRO A 32 10.05 -8.19 11.08
C PRO A 32 9.43 -7.02 11.87
N VAL A 33 8.35 -7.31 12.59
CA VAL A 33 7.70 -6.34 13.48
C VAL A 33 8.64 -6.04 14.66
N PRO A 34 8.97 -4.77 14.94
CA PRO A 34 9.80 -4.41 16.08
C PRO A 34 9.02 -4.47 17.40
N PHE A 35 9.71 -4.76 18.50
CA PHE A 35 9.08 -4.88 19.83
C PHE A 35 8.87 -3.54 20.54
N ALA A 36 9.80 -2.58 20.38
CA ALA A 36 9.69 -1.27 21.03
C ALA A 36 8.47 -0.51 20.48
N LYS A 37 7.65 0.06 21.37
CA LYS A 37 6.36 0.69 21.01
C LYS A 37 6.51 1.80 19.98
N GLU A 38 7.56 2.59 20.11
CA GLU A 38 7.87 3.70 19.21
C GLU A 38 8.17 3.19 17.80
N LEU A 39 8.88 2.07 17.70
CA LEU A 39 9.20 1.43 16.42
C LEU A 39 7.99 0.70 15.84
N GLU A 40 7.15 0.07 16.66
CA GLU A 40 5.91 -0.57 16.21
C GLU A 40 4.94 0.47 15.63
N ALA A 41 4.83 1.64 16.27
CA ALA A 41 4.07 2.77 15.75
C ALA A 41 4.59 3.24 14.39
N ALA A 42 5.91 3.34 14.22
CA ALA A 42 6.52 3.72 12.95
C ALA A 42 6.40 2.62 11.86
N TYR A 43 6.37 1.35 12.26
CA TYR A 43 6.23 0.19 11.38
C TYR A 43 4.82 0.06 10.79
N ARG A 44 3.78 0.34 11.59
CA ARG A 44 2.40 0.25 11.12
C ARG A 44 2.09 1.32 10.06
N PRO A 45 1.35 0.96 9.00
CA PRO A 45 0.71 1.95 8.15
C PRO A 45 -0.23 2.85 8.96
N ASP A 46 -0.28 4.13 8.61
CA ASP A 46 -1.13 5.12 9.26
C ASP A 46 -1.96 5.90 8.23
N ALA A 47 -2.90 6.71 8.73
CA ALA A 47 -3.79 7.50 7.90
C ALA A 47 -3.03 8.51 7.01
N ALA A 48 -1.91 9.05 7.49
CA ALA A 48 -1.11 10.01 6.74
C ALA A 48 -0.46 9.37 5.51
N ARG A 49 0.13 8.17 5.67
CA ARG A 49 0.71 7.38 4.57
C ARG A 49 -0.36 6.95 3.56
N ILE A 50 -1.55 6.57 4.03
CA ILE A 50 -2.69 6.24 3.14
C ILE A 50 -3.09 7.46 2.32
N ALA A 51 -3.32 8.61 2.97
CA ALA A 51 -3.70 9.84 2.28
C ALA A 51 -2.63 10.31 1.29
N ALA A 52 -1.35 10.16 1.61
CA ALA A 52 -0.25 10.47 0.71
C ALA A 52 -0.23 9.53 -0.51
N ALA A 53 -0.48 8.23 -0.32
CA ALA A 53 -0.58 7.29 -1.44
C ALA A 53 -1.76 7.60 -2.36
N VAL A 54 -2.92 7.95 -1.81
CA VAL A 54 -4.10 8.37 -2.60
C VAL A 54 -3.81 9.63 -3.42
N ARG A 55 -3.16 10.65 -2.83
CA ARG A 55 -2.79 11.84 -3.62
C ARG A 55 -1.87 11.52 -4.79
N ARG A 56 -0.89 10.63 -4.57
CA ARG A 56 0.02 10.16 -5.64
C ARG A 56 -0.67 9.39 -6.77
N THR A 57 -1.90 8.91 -6.60
CA THR A 57 -2.65 8.30 -7.72
C THR A 57 -3.41 9.32 -8.55
N LEU A 58 -3.47 10.59 -8.11
CA LEU A 58 -4.19 11.69 -8.76
C LEU A 58 -3.24 12.70 -9.43
N ASP A 59 -1.94 12.60 -9.15
CA ASP A 59 -0.87 13.38 -9.78
C ASP A 59 -0.48 12.76 -11.13
#